data_AF-A0A842TMA1-F1
#
_entry.id   AF-A0A842TMA1-F1
#
_cell.length_a   1.000
_cell.length_b   1.000
_cell.length_c   1.000
_cell.angle_alpha   90.00
_cell.angle_beta   90.00
_cell.angle_gamma   90.00
#
_symmetry.space_group_name_H-M   'P 1'
#
loop_
_entity.id
_entity.type
_entity.pdbx_description
1 polymer ?
#
loop_
_entity_poly.entity_id
_entity_poly.type
_entity_poly.pdbx_seq_one_letter_code
_entity_poly.pdbx_strand_id
1 'polypeptide(L)'
;MDRSGFIDLLVLLIERDNNKTNRYNAISFLDELNAFDNTLFKFIENLIISDSDPEIRKAALFILKKYYLEKALNLVKWAIKYENDYNCLISLIKVLVELNSPASKQLIISKLRKKIKFDKNDINNLPIKKYNSLIQKIYNNHNINSFSHNHIAKILIGYLTLSELIQRFYSVHYEINPKTYLPMKLDLSDIEFEVRGWKSEFRNCI
;
A
#
# COMPACT_ATOMS: atom_id res chain seq x y z
N MET A 1 21.71 21.11 26.78
CA MET A 1 20.48 20.41 26.35
C MET A 1 20.68 18.95 26.67
N ASP A 2 19.76 18.33 27.42
CA ASP A 2 19.83 16.90 27.71
C ASP A 2 19.15 16.09 26.59
N ARG A 3 19.25 14.76 26.65
CA ARG A 3 18.68 13.87 25.62
C ARG A 3 17.17 14.04 25.49
N SER A 4 16.45 14.20 26.60
CA SER A 4 15.00 14.36 26.60
C SER A 4 14.60 15.64 25.87
N GLY A 5 15.21 16.78 26.22
CA GLY A 5 14.91 18.05 25.57
C GLY A 5 15.23 18.05 24.08
N PHE A 6 16.27 17.31 23.65
CA PHE A 6 16.57 17.16 22.22
C PHE A 6 15.51 16.33 21.48
N ILE A 7 15.03 15.23 22.08
CA ILE A 7 13.93 14.43 21.53
C ILE A 7 12.66 15.28 21.41
N ASP A 8 12.32 16.05 22.45
CA ASP A 8 11.14 16.92 22.45
C ASP A 8 11.21 17.98 21.34
N LEU A 9 12.40 18.54 21.11
CA LEU A 9 12.63 19.49 20.02
C LEU A 9 12.41 18.84 18.65
N LEU A 10 12.88 17.62 18.45
CA LEU A 10 12.69 16.89 17.18
C LEU A 10 11.21 16.56 16.95
N VAL A 11 10.49 16.12 17.99
CA VAL A 11 9.04 15.88 17.91
C VAL A 11 8.31 17.17 17.54
N LEU A 12 8.64 18.29 18.21
CA LEU A 12 8.07 19.60 17.92
C LEU A 12 8.34 20.04 16.47
N LEU A 13 9.55 19.77 15.96
CA LEU A 13 9.90 20.07 14.57
C LEU A 13 9.02 19.28 13.60
N ILE A 14 8.78 18.00 13.87
CA ILE A 14 7.92 17.16 13.03
C ILE A 14 6.47 17.66 13.04
N GLU A 15 5.96 18.10 14.20
CA GLU A 15 4.56 18.54 14.31
C GLU A 15 4.30 19.92 13.68
N ARG A 16 5.29 20.83 13.69
CA ARG A 16 5.08 22.24 13.34
C ARG A 16 5.74 22.70 12.05
N ASP A 17 6.76 21.99 11.57
CA ASP A 17 7.44 22.40 10.36
C ASP A 17 6.61 22.03 9.12
N ASN A 18 6.39 23.00 8.23
CA ASN A 18 5.68 22.78 6.98
C ASN A 18 6.59 22.11 5.91
N ASN A 19 7.90 22.08 6.12
CA ASN A 19 8.86 21.47 5.21
C ASN A 19 8.99 19.96 5.48
N LYS A 20 8.47 19.16 4.54
CA LYS A 20 8.55 17.69 4.61
C LYS A 20 9.96 17.14 4.78
N THR A 21 10.99 17.78 4.20
CA THR A 21 12.37 17.31 4.30
C THR A 21 12.89 17.46 5.73
N ASN A 22 12.60 18.58 6.39
CA ASN A 22 12.97 18.79 7.79
C ASN A 22 12.28 17.78 8.70
N ARG A 23 10.97 17.58 8.51
CA ARG A 23 10.20 16.58 9.26
C ARG A 23 10.74 15.17 9.08
N TYR A 24 11.04 14.77 7.84
CA TYR A 24 11.61 13.47 7.53
C TYR A 24 12.99 13.27 8.18
N ASN A 25 13.86 14.27 8.11
CA ASN A 25 15.18 14.23 8.74
C ASN A 25 15.06 14.12 10.27
N ALA A 26 14.11 14.82 10.89
CA ALA A 26 13.87 14.68 12.34
C ALA A 26 13.39 13.28 12.73
N ILE A 27 12.51 12.66 11.95
CA ILE A 27 12.12 11.25 12.16
C ILE A 27 13.35 10.34 12.07
N SER A 28 14.22 10.58 11.09
CA SER A 28 15.44 9.81 10.89
C SER A 28 16.41 9.97 12.07
N PHE A 29 16.60 11.20 12.57
CA PHE A 29 17.42 11.43 13.76
C PHE A 29 16.84 10.78 15.02
N LEU A 30 15.52 10.81 15.20
CA LEU A 30 14.87 10.07 16.30
C LEU A 30 15.13 8.56 16.19
N ASP A 31 15.17 8.01 14.97
CA ASP A 31 15.49 6.60 14.73
C ASP A 31 16.93 6.28 15.11
N GLU A 32 17.89 7.09 14.65
CA GLU A 32 19.31 6.93 14.94
C GLU A 32 19.61 7.01 16.45
N LEU A 33 18.87 7.84 17.17
CA LEU A 33 19.00 7.97 18.63
C LEU A 33 18.31 6.85 19.42
N ASN A 34 17.65 5.90 18.75
CA ASN A 34 16.76 4.91 19.36
C ASN A 34 15.78 5.58 20.34
N ALA A 35 15.17 6.68 19.92
CA ALA A 35 14.29 7.50 20.77
C ALA A 35 12.88 6.92 20.90
N PHE A 36 12.51 5.98 20.03
CA PHE A 36 11.15 5.42 19.92
C PHE A 36 10.84 4.41 21.02
N ASP A 37 10.56 4.93 22.22
CA ASP A 37 10.00 4.17 23.34
C ASP A 37 8.46 4.19 23.35
N ASN A 38 7.85 3.51 24.32
CA ASN A 38 6.39 3.42 24.42
C ASN A 38 5.66 4.78 24.50
N THR A 39 6.33 5.86 24.91
CA THR A 39 5.73 7.20 25.01
C THR A 39 5.50 7.82 23.63
N LEU A 40 6.37 7.54 22.66
CA LEU A 40 6.26 8.06 21.29
C LEU A 40 5.35 7.23 20.38
N PHE A 41 4.77 6.13 20.87
CA PHE A 41 3.86 5.33 20.07
C PHE A 41 2.65 6.14 19.57
N LYS A 42 2.05 6.97 20.44
CA LYS A 42 0.87 7.77 20.06
C LYS A 42 1.21 8.83 19.02
N PHE A 43 2.40 9.40 19.13
CA PHE A 43 2.94 10.34 18.14
C PHE A 43 3.06 9.66 16.76
N ILE A 44 3.67 8.46 16.70
CA ILE A 44 3.78 7.68 15.46
C ILE A 44 2.40 7.29 14.90
N GLU A 45 1.46 6.90 15.76
CA GLU A 45 0.08 6.63 15.36
C GLU A 45 -0.56 7.84 14.66
N ASN A 46 -0.40 9.03 15.24
CA ASN A 46 -0.93 10.26 14.68
C ASN A 46 -0.31 10.60 13.32
N LEU A 47 1.02 10.41 13.17
CA LEU A 47 1.68 10.62 11.89
C LEU A 47 1.11 9.70 10.80
N ILE A 48 0.92 8.41 11.12
CA ILE A 48 0.39 7.42 10.15
C ILE A 48 -1.05 7.75 9.73
N ILE A 49 -1.86 8.28 10.64
CA ILE A 49 -3.28 8.53 10.38
C ILE A 49 -3.52 9.88 9.69
N SER A 50 -2.79 10.92 10.12
CA SER A 50 -3.19 12.30 9.89
C SER A 50 -2.17 13.14 9.13
N ASP A 51 -0.91 12.70 8.97
CA ASP A 51 0.06 13.53 8.26
C ASP A 51 -0.35 13.68 6.80
N SER A 52 -0.30 14.92 6.29
CA SER A 52 -0.69 15.23 4.92
C SER A 52 0.29 14.66 3.89
N ASP A 53 1.57 14.52 4.25
CA ASP A 53 2.62 14.10 3.35
C ASP A 53 2.82 12.57 3.38
N PRO A 54 2.64 11.86 2.24
CA PRO A 54 2.79 10.42 2.19
C PRO A 54 4.19 9.90 2.58
N GLU A 55 5.27 10.65 2.32
CA GLU A 55 6.60 10.21 2.71
C GLU A 55 6.79 10.25 4.23
N ILE A 56 6.15 11.20 4.92
CA ILE A 56 6.12 11.23 6.39
C ILE A 56 5.30 10.06 6.94
N ARG A 57 4.12 9.78 6.38
CA ARG A 57 3.30 8.62 6.79
C ARG A 57 4.07 7.31 6.59
N LYS A 58 4.77 7.17 5.47
CA LYS A 58 5.61 6.01 5.16
C LYS A 58 6.81 5.87 6.08
N ALA A 59 7.47 6.98 6.43
CA ALA A 59 8.53 6.98 7.44
C ALA A 59 7.98 6.52 8.80
N ALA A 60 6.83 7.04 9.22
CA ALA A 60 6.17 6.61 10.45
C ALA A 60 5.76 5.12 10.41
N LEU A 61 5.32 4.59 9.27
CA LEU A 61 5.06 3.15 9.09
C LEU A 61 6.32 2.29 9.23
N PHE A 62 7.47 2.79 8.77
CA PHE A 62 8.75 2.13 8.98
C PHE A 62 9.10 2.07 10.48
N ILE A 63 8.91 3.17 11.20
CA ILE A 63 9.09 3.21 12.66
C ILE A 63 8.11 2.27 13.39
N LEU A 64 6.83 2.27 13.01
CA LEU A 64 5.82 1.35 13.55
C LEU A 64 6.28 -0.10 13.42
N LYS A 65 6.74 -0.49 12.22
CA LYS A 65 7.25 -1.83 11.95
C LYS A 65 8.46 -2.17 12.81
N LYS A 66 9.41 -1.24 12.96
CA LYS A 66 10.69 -1.48 13.66
C LYS A 66 10.53 -1.56 15.18
N TYR A 67 9.71 -0.70 15.78
CA TYR A 67 9.67 -0.54 17.25
C TYR A 67 8.35 -0.97 17.89
N TYR A 68 7.25 -1.03 17.13
CA TYR A 68 5.90 -1.17 17.70
C TYR A 68 5.06 -2.22 16.97
N LEU A 69 5.70 -3.23 16.37
CA LEU A 69 5.02 -4.24 15.57
C LEU A 69 3.88 -4.92 16.36
N GLU A 70 4.09 -5.24 17.64
CA GLU A 70 3.10 -5.88 18.51
C GLU A 70 1.82 -5.04 18.70
N LYS A 71 1.92 -3.71 18.58
CA LYS A 71 0.80 -2.77 18.70
C LYS A 71 0.17 -2.40 17.36
N ALA A 72 0.75 -2.85 16.25
CA ALA A 72 0.42 -2.35 14.91
C ALA A 72 -0.95 -2.80 14.38
N LEU A 73 -1.47 -3.96 14.79
CA LEU A 73 -2.64 -4.57 14.12
C LEU A 73 -3.87 -3.65 14.06
N ASN A 74 -4.24 -3.02 15.18
CA ASN A 74 -5.42 -2.16 15.24
C ASN A 74 -5.23 -0.87 14.44
N LEU A 75 -4.06 -0.25 14.56
CA LEU A 75 -3.69 0.93 13.80
C LEU A 75 -3.72 0.65 12.28
N VAL A 76 -3.04 -0.40 11.84
CA VAL A 76 -2.97 -0.79 10.43
C VAL A 76 -4.36 -1.16 9.88
N LYS A 77 -5.20 -1.82 10.69
CA LYS A 77 -6.60 -2.11 10.32
C LYS A 77 -7.40 -0.84 10.04
N TRP A 78 -7.18 0.22 10.81
CA TRP A 78 -7.83 1.52 10.58
C TRP A 78 -7.22 2.22 9.37
N ALA A 79 -5.89 2.38 9.34
CA ALA A 79 -5.17 3.13 8.31
C ALA A 79 -5.41 2.56 6.91
N ILE A 80 -5.35 1.23 6.74
CA ILE A 80 -5.56 0.59 5.43
C ILE A 80 -6.96 0.80 4.86
N LYS A 81 -7.95 1.21 5.68
CA LYS A 81 -9.30 1.50 5.18
C LYS A 81 -9.36 2.86 4.47
N TYR A 82 -8.59 3.84 4.95
CA TYR A 82 -8.67 5.24 4.54
C TYR A 82 -7.48 5.72 3.71
N GLU A 83 -6.36 4.99 3.73
CA GLU A 83 -5.18 5.34 2.94
C GLU A 83 -5.46 5.17 1.43
N ASN A 84 -5.06 6.19 0.67
CA ASN A 84 -5.19 6.26 -0.77
C ASN A 84 -3.83 6.34 -1.47
N ASP A 85 -2.77 6.77 -0.77
CA ASP A 85 -1.44 6.77 -1.34
C ASP A 85 -0.95 5.34 -1.57
N TYR A 86 -0.50 5.08 -2.80
CA TYR A 86 -0.04 3.77 -3.23
C TYR A 86 1.13 3.27 -2.36
N ASN A 87 2.15 4.10 -2.12
CA ASN A 87 3.34 3.67 -1.37
C ASN A 87 3.02 3.37 0.10
N CYS A 88 2.15 4.17 0.71
CA CYS A 88 1.64 3.94 2.07
C CYS A 88 0.81 2.66 2.15
N LEU A 89 -0.07 2.40 1.17
CA LEU A 89 -0.82 1.14 1.10
C LEU A 89 0.10 -0.09 1.03
N ILE A 90 1.14 -0.05 0.18
CA ILE A 90 2.13 -1.13 0.11
C ILE A 90 2.84 -1.32 1.45
N SER A 91 3.21 -0.22 2.11
CA SER A 91 3.89 -0.25 3.41
C SER A 91 3.00 -0.83 4.52
N LEU A 92 1.71 -0.47 4.56
CA LEU A 92 0.72 -1.08 5.46
C LEU A 92 0.58 -2.58 5.22
N ILE A 93 0.54 -3.03 3.95
CA ILE A 93 0.47 -4.46 3.63
C ILE A 93 1.73 -5.19 4.10
N LYS A 94 2.91 -4.58 3.96
CA LYS A 94 4.17 -5.15 4.47
C LYS A 94 4.14 -5.31 5.99
N VAL A 95 3.57 -4.35 6.73
CA VAL A 95 3.40 -4.48 8.19
C VAL A 95 2.44 -5.64 8.52
N LEU A 96 1.33 -5.80 7.79
CA LEU A 96 0.42 -6.94 7.98
C LEU A 96 1.12 -8.29 7.75
N VAL A 97 1.95 -8.39 6.71
CA VAL A 97 2.72 -9.61 6.43
C VAL A 97 3.63 -9.98 7.59
N GLU A 98 4.30 -9.00 8.18
CA GLU A 98 5.27 -9.19 9.24
C GLU A 98 4.65 -9.50 10.59
N LEU A 99 3.46 -8.95 10.88
CA LEU A 99 2.61 -9.41 11.99
C LEU A 99 2.33 -10.91 11.93
N ASN A 100 2.32 -11.48 10.72
CA ASN A 100 2.18 -12.91 10.43
C ASN A 100 1.13 -13.65 11.27
N SER A 101 -0.04 -13.03 11.46
CA SER A 101 -1.13 -13.57 12.27
C SER A 101 -2.37 -13.92 11.43
N PRO A 102 -3.25 -14.82 11.91
CA PRO A 102 -4.52 -15.10 11.22
C PRO A 102 -5.36 -13.84 10.98
N ALA A 103 -5.38 -12.93 11.95
CA ALA A 103 -6.09 -11.66 11.85
C ALA A 103 -5.52 -10.75 10.76
N SER A 104 -4.20 -10.60 10.68
CA SER A 104 -3.55 -9.79 9.65
C SER A 104 -3.74 -10.39 8.25
N LYS A 105 -3.63 -11.72 8.09
CA LYS A 105 -3.95 -12.41 6.84
C LYS A 105 -5.39 -12.14 6.39
N GLN A 106 -6.34 -12.22 7.34
CA GLN A 106 -7.75 -11.94 7.05
C GLN A 106 -7.99 -10.48 6.64
N LEU A 107 -7.24 -9.53 7.20
CA LEU A 107 -7.30 -8.13 6.76
C LEU A 107 -6.87 -7.97 5.31
N ILE A 108 -5.78 -8.60 4.88
CA ILE A 108 -5.30 -8.57 3.48
C ILE A 108 -6.37 -9.15 2.54
N ILE A 109 -6.91 -10.33 2.86
CA ILE A 109 -8.00 -10.97 2.09
C ILE A 109 -9.20 -10.02 1.99
N SER A 110 -9.61 -9.42 3.11
CA SER A 110 -10.76 -8.52 3.14
C SER A 110 -10.55 -7.26 2.29
N LYS A 111 -9.33 -6.69 2.30
CA LYS A 111 -8.97 -5.52 1.48
C LYS A 111 -9.00 -5.87 -0.01
N LEU A 112 -8.43 -7.01 -0.39
CA LEU A 112 -8.48 -7.53 -1.76
C LEU A 112 -9.93 -7.71 -2.23
N ARG A 113 -10.77 -8.37 -1.42
CA ARG A 113 -12.18 -8.59 -1.74
C ARG A 113 -12.95 -7.29 -1.92
N LYS A 114 -12.69 -6.29 -1.07
CA LYS A 114 -13.34 -4.97 -1.16
C LYS A 114 -12.93 -4.23 -2.43
N LYS A 115 -11.65 -4.24 -2.80
CA LYS A 115 -11.18 -3.59 -4.03
C LYS A 115 -11.81 -4.20 -5.28
N ILE A 116 -11.82 -5.52 -5.38
CA ILE A 116 -12.49 -6.22 -6.49
C ILE A 116 -13.99 -5.87 -6.59
N LYS A 117 -14.69 -5.76 -5.44
CA LYS A 117 -16.10 -5.36 -5.43
C LYS A 117 -16.30 -3.92 -5.88
N PHE A 118 -15.41 -3.01 -5.49
CA PHE A 118 -15.46 -1.61 -5.91
C PHE A 118 -15.22 -1.49 -7.42
N ASP A 119 -14.17 -2.13 -7.94
CA ASP A 119 -13.78 -2.02 -9.35
C ASP A 119 -14.77 -2.72 -10.30
N LYS A 120 -15.57 -3.66 -9.82
CA LYS A 120 -16.71 -4.20 -10.60
C LYS A 120 -17.75 -3.15 -10.96
N ASN A 121 -17.95 -2.17 -10.10
CA ASN A 121 -18.98 -1.15 -10.27
C ASN A 121 -18.45 0.05 -11.06
N ASP A 122 -17.15 0.14 -11.29
CA ASP A 122 -16.52 1.23 -12.02
C ASP A 122 -16.28 0.84 -13.49
N ILE A 123 -16.95 1.55 -14.40
CA ILE A 123 -16.88 1.32 -15.84
C ILE A 123 -15.46 1.63 -16.37
N ASN A 124 -14.74 2.56 -15.74
CA ASN A 124 -13.39 2.95 -16.16
C ASN A 124 -12.35 1.86 -15.85
N ASN A 125 -12.67 0.90 -14.98
CA ASN A 125 -11.79 -0.20 -14.61
C ASN A 125 -11.95 -1.45 -15.50
N LEU A 126 -12.47 -1.30 -16.72
CA LEU A 126 -12.54 -2.38 -17.72
C LEU A 126 -11.23 -3.17 -17.86
N PRO A 127 -10.04 -2.54 -17.91
CA PRO A 127 -8.77 -3.28 -18.07
C PRO A 127 -8.43 -4.21 -16.88
N ILE A 128 -8.87 -3.90 -15.65
CA ILE A 128 -8.62 -4.77 -14.47
C ILE A 128 -9.59 -5.96 -14.38
N LYS A 129 -10.65 -5.99 -15.20
CA LYS A 129 -11.70 -7.04 -15.11
C LYS A 129 -11.15 -8.45 -15.33
N LYS A 130 -10.12 -8.61 -16.18
CA LYS A 130 -9.42 -9.88 -16.38
C LYS A 130 -8.79 -10.39 -15.08
N TYR A 131 -8.18 -9.50 -14.29
CA TYR A 131 -7.67 -9.88 -12.97
C TYR A 131 -8.81 -10.21 -12.00
N ASN A 132 -9.87 -9.39 -11.99
CA ASN A 132 -11.03 -9.62 -11.13
C ASN A 132 -11.68 -10.99 -11.32
N SER A 133 -11.81 -11.43 -12.57
CA SER A 133 -12.40 -12.74 -12.89
C SER A 133 -11.52 -13.89 -12.39
N LEU A 134 -10.20 -13.78 -12.53
CA LEU A 134 -9.25 -14.76 -12.01
C LEU A 134 -9.29 -14.85 -10.48
N ILE A 135 -9.25 -13.71 -9.78
CA ILE A 135 -9.33 -13.73 -8.32
C ILE A 135 -10.68 -14.25 -7.82
N GLN A 136 -11.79 -13.98 -8.52
CA GLN A 136 -13.09 -14.55 -8.17
C GLN A 136 -13.10 -16.08 -8.19
N LYS A 137 -12.44 -16.69 -9.18
CA LYS A 137 -12.32 -18.15 -9.25
C LYS A 137 -11.65 -18.72 -8.00
N ILE A 138 -10.64 -18.02 -7.45
CA ILE A 138 -9.98 -18.41 -6.20
C ILE A 138 -10.94 -18.34 -5.01
N TYR A 139 -11.73 -17.26 -4.91
CA TYR A 139 -12.70 -17.12 -3.82
C TYR A 139 -13.79 -18.20 -3.88
N ASN A 140 -14.32 -18.48 -5.07
CA ASN A 140 -15.39 -19.45 -5.28
C ASN A 140 -14.94 -20.89 -5.00
N ASN A 141 -13.68 -21.20 -5.27
CA ASN A 141 -13.12 -22.53 -5.04
C ASN A 141 -12.60 -22.72 -3.59
N HIS A 142 -12.89 -21.79 -2.66
CA HIS A 142 -12.38 -21.75 -1.28
C HIS A 142 -10.83 -21.77 -1.12
N ASN A 143 -10.09 -21.63 -2.22
CA ASN A 143 -8.64 -21.75 -2.24
C ASN A 143 -7.90 -20.54 -1.66
N ILE A 144 -8.55 -19.38 -1.51
CA ILE A 144 -7.80 -18.19 -1.09
C ILE A 144 -7.22 -18.33 0.32
N ASN A 145 -7.90 -19.06 1.20
CA ASN A 145 -7.44 -19.26 2.57
C ASN A 145 -6.26 -20.23 2.66
N SER A 146 -6.04 -21.09 1.66
CA SER A 146 -4.93 -22.05 1.66
C SER A 146 -3.60 -21.39 1.29
N PHE A 147 -3.61 -20.24 0.63
CA PHE A 147 -2.39 -19.51 0.31
C PHE A 147 -1.65 -19.02 1.55
N SER A 148 -0.32 -18.98 1.46
CA SER A 148 0.50 -18.39 2.52
C SER A 148 0.20 -16.89 2.65
N HIS A 149 0.46 -16.34 3.84
CA HIS A 149 0.26 -14.92 4.12
C HIS A 149 1.00 -14.03 3.12
N ASN A 150 2.29 -14.32 2.90
CA ASN A 150 3.13 -13.67 1.90
C ASN A 150 2.53 -13.74 0.49
N HIS A 151 1.94 -14.87 0.11
CA HIS A 151 1.41 -15.05 -1.23
C HIS A 151 0.16 -14.19 -1.47
N ILE A 152 -0.77 -14.15 -0.51
CA ILE A 152 -1.97 -13.30 -0.61
C ILE A 152 -1.57 -11.82 -0.61
N ALA A 153 -0.56 -11.44 0.16
CA ALA A 153 -0.02 -10.08 0.14
C ALA A 153 0.53 -9.71 -1.23
N LYS A 154 1.30 -10.61 -1.88
CA LYS A 154 1.81 -10.40 -3.24
C LYS A 154 0.68 -10.26 -4.26
N ILE A 155 -0.39 -11.04 -4.14
CA ILE A 155 -1.58 -10.91 -4.99
C ILE A 155 -2.21 -9.52 -4.81
N LEU A 156 -2.45 -9.08 -3.57
CA LEU A 156 -3.01 -7.76 -3.29
C LEU A 156 -2.11 -6.63 -3.80
N ILE A 157 -0.80 -6.71 -3.57
CA ILE A 157 0.17 -5.73 -4.06
C ILE A 157 0.12 -5.68 -5.58
N GLY A 158 0.23 -6.82 -6.27
CA GLY A 158 0.17 -6.87 -7.73
C GLY A 158 -1.15 -6.33 -8.29
N TYR A 159 -2.27 -6.54 -7.58
CA TYR A 159 -3.56 -5.95 -7.93
C TYR A 159 -3.53 -4.43 -7.83
N LEU A 160 -3.05 -3.88 -6.71
CA LEU A 160 -2.95 -2.44 -6.50
C LEU A 160 -2.00 -1.81 -7.52
N THR A 161 -0.86 -2.45 -7.81
CA THR A 161 0.10 -1.98 -8.81
C THR A 161 -0.54 -1.90 -10.20
N LEU A 162 -1.22 -2.96 -10.65
CA LEU A 162 -1.88 -2.92 -11.95
C LEU A 162 -3.00 -1.88 -12.01
N SER A 163 -3.79 -1.76 -10.95
CA SER A 163 -4.84 -0.73 -10.86
C SER A 163 -4.26 0.68 -10.96
N GLU A 164 -3.14 0.95 -10.29
CA GLU A 164 -2.44 2.23 -10.33
C GLU A 164 -1.89 2.52 -11.74
N LEU A 165 -1.28 1.52 -12.38
CA LEU A 165 -0.74 1.66 -13.74
C LEU A 165 -1.84 1.95 -14.76
N ILE A 166 -2.96 1.22 -14.69
CA ILE A 166 -4.12 1.42 -15.57
C ILE A 166 -4.74 2.81 -15.40
N GLN A 167 -4.70 3.38 -14.19
CA GLN A 167 -5.17 4.75 -13.96
C GLN A 167 -4.22 5.81 -14.52
N ARG A 168 -2.91 5.52 -14.55
CA ARG A 168 -1.88 6.48 -14.99
C ARG A 168 -1.64 6.46 -16.50
N PHE A 169 -1.78 5.30 -17.13
CA PHE A 169 -1.42 5.09 -18.53
C PHE A 169 -2.64 4.68 -19.36
N TYR A 170 -2.71 5.17 -20.60
CA TYR A 170 -3.84 4.92 -21.49
C TYR A 170 -3.96 3.45 -21.89
N SER A 171 -2.82 2.82 -22.20
CA SER A 171 -2.71 1.41 -22.54
C SER A 171 -1.78 0.72 -21.55
N VAL A 172 -2.29 -0.32 -20.89
CA VAL A 172 -1.51 -1.21 -20.02
C VAL A 172 -1.93 -2.64 -20.34
N HIS A 173 -1.02 -3.37 -20.96
CA HIS A 173 -1.23 -4.79 -21.25
C HIS A 173 -0.50 -5.64 -20.21
N TYR A 174 -1.17 -6.68 -19.73
CA TYR A 174 -0.60 -7.54 -18.69
C TYR A 174 -1.05 -8.99 -18.81
N GLU A 175 -0.17 -9.88 -18.34
CA GLU A 175 -0.45 -11.31 -18.18
C GLU A 175 -0.37 -11.67 -16.71
N ILE A 176 -1.29 -12.53 -16.26
CA ILE A 176 -1.31 -13.08 -14.91
C ILE A 176 -1.02 -14.56 -15.00
N ASN A 177 -0.13 -15.06 -14.17
CA ASN A 177 0.12 -16.49 -14.06
C ASN A 177 -1.12 -17.18 -13.44
N PRO A 178 -1.78 -18.12 -14.13
CA PRO A 178 -3.03 -18.73 -13.65
C PRO A 178 -2.86 -19.65 -12.43
N LYS A 179 -1.62 -20.04 -12.09
CA LYS A 179 -1.32 -20.89 -10.92
C LYS A 179 -0.99 -20.08 -9.68
N THR A 180 -0.24 -18.99 -9.84
CA THR A 180 0.20 -18.12 -8.73
C THR A 180 -0.66 -16.87 -8.58
N TYR A 181 -1.47 -16.55 -9.59
CA TYR A 181 -2.32 -15.35 -9.64
C TYR A 181 -1.54 -14.04 -9.50
N LEU A 182 -0.25 -14.06 -9.82
CA LEU A 182 0.62 -12.88 -9.81
C LEU A 182 0.78 -12.33 -11.24
N PRO A 183 0.93 -11.00 -11.40
CA PRO A 183 1.38 -10.41 -12.66
C PRO A 183 2.71 -11.03 -13.10
N MET A 184 2.80 -11.47 -14.34
CA MET A 184 3.96 -12.16 -14.91
C MET A 184 4.62 -11.36 -16.03
N LYS A 185 3.81 -10.65 -16.83
CA LYS A 185 4.28 -9.73 -17.85
C LYS A 185 3.52 -8.43 -17.75
N LEU A 186 4.23 -7.35 -18.00
CA LEU A 186 3.71 -6.00 -18.11
C LEU A 186 4.29 -5.40 -19.38
N ASP A 187 3.41 -4.95 -20.25
CA ASP A 187 3.76 -4.28 -21.49
C ASP A 187 3.22 -2.85 -21.42
N LEU A 188 4.17 -1.93 -21.54
CA LEU A 188 4.04 -0.49 -21.44
C LEU A 188 4.51 0.21 -22.73
N SER A 189 4.66 -0.55 -23.83
CA SER A 189 5.23 -0.05 -25.09
C SER A 189 4.40 1.09 -25.70
N ASP A 190 3.09 1.09 -25.46
CA ASP A 190 2.14 2.11 -25.93
C ASP A 190 2.13 3.39 -25.05
N ILE A 191 3.11 3.57 -24.15
CA ILE A 191 3.25 4.82 -23.37
C ILE A 191 3.85 5.95 -24.23
N GLU A 192 4.44 5.65 -25.39
CA GLU A 192 4.96 6.67 -26.30
C GLU A 192 3.84 7.52 -26.90
N PHE A 193 3.90 8.82 -26.60
CA PHE A 193 3.07 9.91 -27.12
C PHE A 193 2.26 9.59 -28.37
N GLU A 194 0.95 9.37 -28.20
CA GLU A 194 0.00 9.71 -29.26
C GLU A 194 0.11 11.24 -29.49
N VAL A 195 0.95 11.62 -30.45
CA VAL A 195 0.72 12.85 -31.22
C VAL A 195 -0.70 12.69 -31.75
N ARG A 196 -1.64 13.46 -31.19
CA ARG A 196 -3.08 13.45 -31.53
C ARG A 196 -3.27 13.29 -33.03
N GLY A 197 -3.55 12.07 -33.48
CA GLY A 197 -3.60 11.82 -34.91
C GLY A 197 -3.42 10.37 -35.31
N TRP A 198 -4.26 9.47 -34.80
CA TRP A 198 -5.08 8.54 -35.59
C TRP A 198 -5.72 7.51 -34.67
N LYS A 199 -7.02 7.26 -34.86
CA LYS A 199 -7.75 6.18 -34.19
C LYS A 199 -7.11 4.84 -34.57
N SER A 200 -6.36 4.21 -33.67
CA SER A 200 -5.96 2.81 -33.85
C SER A 200 -6.94 1.91 -33.10
N GLU A 201 -7.56 1.00 -33.85
CA GLU A 201 -8.56 0.07 -33.38
C GLU A 201 -7.89 -1.12 -32.68
N PHE A 202 -7.54 -1.00 -31.40
CA PHE A 202 -7.11 -2.17 -30.62
C PHE A 202 -7.86 -2.26 -29.30
N ARG A 203 -8.89 -3.11 -29.31
CA ARG A 203 -9.61 -3.51 -28.10
C ARG A 203 -8.82 -4.60 -27.40
N ASN A 204 -8.73 -4.51 -26.07
CA ASN A 204 -8.46 -5.67 -25.23
C ASN A 204 -9.53 -6.73 -25.55
N CYS A 205 -9.19 -7.69 -26.41
CA CYS A 205 -10.12 -8.69 -26.89
C CYS A 205 -10.70 -9.50 -25.73
N ILE A 206 -12.01 -9.74 -25.86
CA ILE A 206 -12.93 -10.40 -24.93
C ILE A 206 -12.50 -11.85 -24.68
#